data_AF-A0A350M8W1-F1
#
_entry.id   AF-A0A350M8W1-F1
#
_cell.length_a   1.000
_cell.length_b   1.000
_cell.length_c   1.000
_cell.angle_alpha   90.00
_cell.angle_beta   90.00
_cell.angle_gamma   90.00
#
_symmetry.space_group_name_H-M   'P 1'
#
loop_
_entity.id
_entity.type
_entity.pdbx_description
1 polymer ?
#
loop_
_entity_poly.entity_id
_entity_poly.type
_entity_poly.pdbx_seq_one_letter_code
_entity_poly.pdbx_strand_id
1 'polypeptide(L)'
;MNKWLTLICISLCSVQISFSQDTFSIVALDSATGEVGSAGSSCVDLFSAGLPNDDFLGQLLPDVGAINTQAYYLPENQDTGMARMMKGDTPSQIISYMVANDFQAQPEIRQYGIVGFVNGSPQAAAHTGTGTNNYKGHNVGPNYSIQGNILLGQQVLDSMEARFLRQKGDLACKLMAALQGANMVGADTRCQTNGSSSLFAFVKVAQPTDVFGSPSFLVSVRTRSGDKIEPIDSLQSMFNAAHSCPSTGILKNSVLQKEVQIFPNPGNGQFQIYSPIEVISLSVISVDGQTVYQANTNSKEITLVLPSGIPGGMYFVSLKTMEGVGMRRIVLR
;
A
#
# COMPACT_ATOMS: atom_id res chain seq x y z
N MET A 1 -28.08 -8.22 69.80
CA MET A 1 -27.47 -6.99 69.22
C MET A 1 -26.99 -7.34 67.82
N ASN A 2 -27.77 -6.99 66.81
CA ASN A 2 -27.59 -7.45 65.43
C ASN A 2 -26.49 -6.67 64.72
N LYS A 3 -25.59 -7.44 64.08
CA LYS A 3 -24.46 -7.01 63.27
C LYS A 3 -24.96 -6.36 61.98
N TRP A 4 -24.39 -5.21 61.61
CA TRP A 4 -24.44 -4.68 60.25
C TRP A 4 -22.99 -4.53 59.75
N LEU A 5 -22.55 -5.48 58.92
CA LEU A 5 -21.38 -5.33 58.07
C LEU A 5 -21.86 -4.69 56.77
N THR A 6 -21.49 -3.44 56.55
CA THR A 6 -21.70 -2.76 55.27
C THR A 6 -20.60 -3.22 54.31
N LEU A 7 -20.93 -4.09 53.36
CA LEU A 7 -20.04 -4.39 52.23
C LEU A 7 -20.08 -3.20 51.25
N ILE A 8 -18.96 -2.49 51.12
CA ILE A 8 -18.78 -1.49 50.07
C ILE A 8 -18.30 -2.23 48.82
N CYS A 9 -19.19 -2.40 47.85
CA CYS A 9 -18.86 -2.90 46.52
C CYS A 9 -18.16 -1.78 45.74
N ILE A 10 -16.83 -1.79 45.70
CA ILE A 10 -16.06 -0.91 44.82
C ILE A 10 -16.13 -1.50 43.40
N SER A 11 -17.08 -1.01 42.60
CA SER A 11 -17.10 -1.27 41.16
C SER A 11 -15.98 -0.47 40.50
N LEU A 12 -14.82 -1.10 40.29
CA LEU A 12 -13.78 -0.61 39.38
C LEU A 12 -14.32 -0.66 37.95
N CYS A 13 -15.02 0.40 37.54
CA CYS A 13 -15.39 0.60 36.15
C CYS A 13 -14.14 1.09 35.42
N SER A 14 -13.37 0.15 34.86
CA SER A 14 -12.27 0.45 33.96
C SER A 14 -12.87 1.06 32.68
N VAL A 15 -12.90 2.38 32.60
CA VAL A 15 -13.27 3.08 31.36
C VAL A 15 -12.14 2.85 30.36
N GLN A 16 -12.26 1.83 29.52
CA GLN A 16 -11.41 1.68 28.35
C GLN A 16 -11.87 2.71 27.32
N ILE A 17 -11.11 3.80 27.19
CA ILE A 17 -11.32 4.78 26.12
C ILE A 17 -10.75 4.16 24.85
N SER A 18 -11.60 3.46 24.10
CA SER A 18 -11.26 3.02 22.74
C SER A 18 -11.49 4.18 21.78
N PHE A 19 -10.44 4.62 21.09
CA PHE A 19 -10.56 5.60 20.01
C PHE A 19 -10.80 4.88 18.69
N SER A 20 -11.64 5.48 17.84
CA SER A 20 -11.71 5.10 16.42
C SER A 20 -10.32 5.22 15.81
N GLN A 21 -9.80 4.11 15.28
CA GLN A 21 -8.54 4.10 14.55
C GLN A 21 -8.83 4.08 13.05
N ASP A 22 -8.71 5.26 12.47
CA ASP A 22 -8.86 5.48 11.04
C ASP A 22 -7.70 4.84 10.35
N THR A 23 -7.96 4.11 9.30
CA THR A 23 -6.99 3.22 8.72
C THR A 23 -7.45 2.98 7.30
N PHE A 24 -6.52 2.98 6.36
CA PHE A 24 -6.71 2.33 5.08
C PHE A 24 -5.71 1.19 4.97
N SER A 25 -6.20 0.03 4.57
CA SER A 25 -5.37 -1.17 4.52
C SER A 25 -5.86 -2.12 3.44
N ILE A 26 -4.97 -3.04 3.06
CA ILE A 26 -5.21 -4.08 2.09
C ILE A 26 -4.65 -5.39 2.62
N VAL A 27 -5.40 -6.48 2.45
CA VAL A 27 -4.87 -7.84 2.41
C VAL A 27 -4.99 -8.38 1.00
N ALA A 28 -4.00 -9.14 0.56
CA ALA A 28 -4.00 -9.75 -0.74
C ALA A 28 -3.22 -11.06 -0.72
N LEU A 29 -3.50 -11.93 -1.69
CA LEU A 29 -2.74 -13.15 -1.92
C LEU A 29 -2.45 -13.33 -3.40
N ASP A 30 -1.31 -13.95 -3.73
CA ASP A 30 -0.94 -14.29 -5.09
C ASP A 30 -1.04 -15.81 -5.28
N SER A 31 -2.04 -16.24 -6.07
CA SER A 31 -2.30 -17.66 -6.28
C SER A 31 -1.23 -18.36 -7.14
N ALA A 32 -0.36 -17.62 -7.83
CA ALA A 32 0.72 -18.20 -8.62
C ALA A 32 1.93 -18.57 -7.75
N THR A 33 2.22 -17.77 -6.73
CA THR A 33 3.38 -17.95 -5.85
C THR A 33 3.02 -18.51 -4.48
N GLY A 34 1.75 -18.43 -4.07
CA GLY A 34 1.30 -18.78 -2.73
C GLY A 34 1.56 -17.67 -1.69
N GLU A 35 2.09 -16.51 -2.12
CA GLU A 35 2.36 -15.39 -1.23
C GLU A 35 1.06 -14.84 -0.63
N VAL A 36 1.13 -14.50 0.65
CA VAL A 36 0.06 -13.76 1.35
C VAL A 36 0.66 -12.49 1.92
N GLY A 37 -0.10 -11.40 1.92
CA GLY A 37 0.45 -10.11 2.31
C GLY A 37 -0.58 -9.13 2.81
N SER A 38 -0.06 -8.13 3.53
CA SER A 38 -0.82 -7.05 4.13
C SER A 38 -0.05 -5.75 3.98
N ALA A 39 -0.78 -4.67 3.74
CA ALA A 39 -0.25 -3.32 3.88
C ALA A 39 -1.30 -2.42 4.52
N GLY A 40 -0.87 -1.41 5.25
CA GLY A 40 -1.78 -0.51 5.94
C GLY A 40 -1.09 0.74 6.41
N SER A 41 -1.91 1.75 6.69
CA SER A 41 -1.46 3.06 7.15
C SER A 41 -2.59 3.81 7.82
N SER A 42 -2.22 4.70 8.76
CA SER A 42 -3.17 5.36 9.65
C SER A 42 -2.54 6.56 10.36
N CYS A 43 -3.36 7.54 10.74
CA CYS A 43 -3.00 8.71 11.54
C CYS A 43 -2.92 8.44 13.05
N VAL A 44 -2.91 7.17 13.48
CA VAL A 44 -2.67 6.83 14.89
C VAL A 44 -1.22 7.09 15.24
N ASP A 45 -1.01 7.88 16.29
CA ASP A 45 0.32 8.07 16.87
C ASP A 45 0.73 6.82 17.66
N LEU A 46 1.48 5.94 17.01
CA LEU A 46 1.96 4.69 17.60
C LEU A 46 2.91 4.89 18.79
N PHE A 47 3.50 6.08 18.97
CA PHE A 47 4.29 6.38 20.17
C PHE A 47 3.42 6.57 21.41
N SER A 48 2.14 6.89 21.22
CA SER A 48 1.18 7.20 22.28
C SER A 48 0.10 6.11 22.42
N ALA A 49 -0.08 5.25 21.42
CA ALA A 49 -1.17 4.27 21.36
C ALA A 49 -0.97 3.01 22.22
N GLY A 50 0.26 2.72 22.66
CA GLY A 50 0.55 1.50 23.43
C GLY A 50 0.43 0.19 22.62
N LEU A 51 0.54 0.28 21.29
CA LEU A 51 0.46 -0.86 20.38
C LEU A 51 1.85 -1.53 20.19
N PRO A 52 1.89 -2.85 19.96
CA PRO A 52 3.14 -3.62 20.03
C PRO A 52 4.10 -3.35 18.85
N ASN A 53 3.58 -3.08 17.66
CA ASN A 53 4.35 -2.92 16.43
C ASN A 53 3.58 -2.07 15.40
N ASP A 54 4.24 -1.76 14.28
CA ASP A 54 3.71 -0.88 13.23
C ASP A 54 2.70 -1.58 12.31
N ASP A 55 2.74 -2.90 12.29
CA ASP A 55 1.97 -3.76 11.40
C ASP A 55 0.86 -4.55 12.13
N PHE A 56 0.51 -4.10 13.34
CA PHE A 56 -0.43 -4.75 14.28
C PHE A 56 -1.80 -5.07 13.68
N LEU A 57 -2.21 -4.32 12.66
CA LEU A 57 -3.51 -4.46 12.02
C LEU A 57 -3.63 -5.76 11.20
N GLY A 58 -2.51 -6.27 10.71
CA GLY A 58 -2.48 -7.42 9.80
C GLY A 58 -1.91 -8.68 10.43
N GLN A 59 -2.42 -9.83 10.06
CA GLN A 59 -1.82 -11.13 10.36
C GLN A 59 -1.75 -11.97 9.09
N LEU A 60 -0.64 -12.68 8.92
CA LEU A 60 -0.38 -13.54 7.79
C LEU A 60 -0.28 -14.99 8.27
N LEU A 61 -1.04 -15.89 7.66
CA LEU A 61 -0.81 -17.33 7.75
C LEU A 61 -0.16 -17.79 6.44
N PRO A 62 1.16 -18.07 6.44
CA PRO A 62 1.86 -18.65 5.30
C PRO A 62 1.07 -19.80 4.67
N ASP A 63 0.95 -19.80 3.34
CA ASP A 63 0.21 -20.80 2.54
C ASP A 63 -1.30 -20.93 2.82
N VAL A 64 -1.88 -20.05 3.65
CA VAL A 64 -3.30 -20.13 4.01
C VAL A 64 -4.05 -18.84 3.68
N GLY A 65 -3.59 -17.69 4.16
CA GLY A 65 -4.31 -16.43 3.98
C GLY A 65 -3.80 -15.27 4.82
N ALA A 66 -4.53 -14.16 4.78
CA ALA A 66 -4.23 -12.95 5.54
C ALA A 66 -5.50 -12.25 6.02
N ILE A 67 -5.40 -11.59 7.16
CA ILE A 67 -6.49 -10.81 7.76
C ILE A 67 -5.98 -9.44 8.21
N ASN A 68 -6.75 -8.40 7.91
CA ASN A 68 -6.64 -7.10 8.55
C ASN A 68 -7.86 -6.83 9.42
N THR A 69 -7.63 -6.30 10.62
CA THR A 69 -8.67 -5.87 11.55
C THR A 69 -8.41 -4.44 11.99
N GLN A 70 -9.40 -3.57 11.87
CA GLN A 70 -9.30 -2.14 12.15
C GLN A 70 -10.66 -1.56 12.57
N ALA A 71 -10.71 -0.24 12.80
CA ALA A 71 -11.85 0.49 13.40
C ALA A 71 -12.22 -0.06 14.79
N TYR A 72 -11.86 0.70 15.84
CA TYR A 72 -11.91 0.22 17.22
C TYR A 72 -11.24 -1.17 17.33
N TYR A 73 -9.97 -1.23 16.95
CA TYR A 73 -9.20 -2.47 16.90
C TYR A 73 -9.25 -3.22 18.24
N LEU A 74 -9.42 -4.55 18.15
CA LEU A 74 -9.34 -5.48 19.28
C LEU A 74 -8.46 -6.67 18.88
N PRO A 75 -7.37 -6.95 19.61
CA PRO A 75 -6.54 -8.13 19.38
C PRO A 75 -7.33 -9.44 19.43
N GLU A 76 -8.31 -9.55 20.32
CA GLU A 76 -9.11 -10.77 20.52
C GLU A 76 -9.94 -11.13 19.27
N ASN A 77 -10.41 -10.13 18.53
CA ASN A 77 -11.10 -10.35 17.26
C ASN A 77 -10.12 -10.81 16.17
N GLN A 78 -8.91 -10.25 16.14
CA GLN A 78 -7.88 -10.67 15.20
C GLN A 78 -7.48 -12.13 15.46
N ASP A 79 -7.24 -12.51 16.72
CA ASP A 79 -6.95 -13.89 17.14
C ASP A 79 -8.10 -14.84 16.77
N THR A 80 -9.35 -14.39 16.94
CA THR A 80 -10.53 -15.16 16.52
C THR A 80 -10.51 -15.41 15.01
N GLY A 81 -10.30 -14.38 14.20
CA GLY A 81 -10.22 -14.51 12.74
C GLY A 81 -9.13 -15.50 12.30
N MET A 82 -7.96 -15.40 12.92
CA MET A 82 -6.83 -16.31 12.69
C MET A 82 -7.17 -17.76 13.06
N ALA A 83 -7.79 -17.98 14.21
CA ALA A 83 -8.20 -19.30 14.65
C ALA A 83 -9.27 -19.92 13.74
N ARG A 84 -10.18 -19.12 13.15
CA ARG A 84 -11.15 -19.59 12.15
C ARG A 84 -10.46 -19.94 10.83
N MET A 85 -9.50 -19.12 10.39
CA MET A 85 -8.72 -19.39 9.18
C MET A 85 -7.92 -20.70 9.30
N MET A 86 -7.28 -20.95 10.43
CA MET A 86 -6.58 -22.23 10.69
C MET A 86 -7.51 -23.45 10.72
N LYS A 87 -8.81 -23.26 11.00
CA LYS A 87 -9.82 -24.33 10.93
C LYS A 87 -10.30 -24.62 9.51
N GLY A 88 -9.83 -23.85 8.52
CA GLY A 88 -10.23 -24.00 7.11
C GLY A 88 -11.54 -23.31 6.75
N ASP A 89 -12.02 -22.38 7.58
CA ASP A 89 -13.16 -21.56 7.22
C ASP A 89 -12.84 -20.66 6.01
N THR A 90 -13.80 -20.52 5.11
CA THR A 90 -13.73 -19.54 4.01
C THR A 90 -13.73 -18.10 4.53
N PRO A 91 -13.17 -17.12 3.81
CA PRO A 91 -13.21 -15.71 4.21
C PRO A 91 -14.61 -15.21 4.61
N SER A 92 -15.66 -15.57 3.86
CA SER A 92 -17.04 -15.19 4.19
C SER A 92 -17.56 -15.86 5.47
N GLN A 93 -17.18 -17.11 5.74
CA GLN A 93 -17.51 -17.78 7.01
C GLN A 93 -16.78 -17.12 8.18
N ILE A 94 -15.51 -16.74 8.01
CA ILE A 94 -14.75 -16.04 9.04
C ILE A 94 -15.40 -14.69 9.36
N ILE A 95 -15.73 -13.88 8.33
CA ILE A 95 -16.45 -12.61 8.53
C ILE A 95 -17.76 -12.83 9.28
N SER A 96 -18.58 -13.79 8.84
CA SER A 96 -19.87 -14.10 9.48
C SER A 96 -19.70 -14.50 10.95
N TYR A 97 -18.67 -15.30 11.23
CA TYR A 97 -18.35 -15.73 12.58
C TYR A 97 -17.88 -14.55 13.45
N MET A 98 -16.96 -13.72 12.95
CA MET A 98 -16.43 -12.57 13.69
C MET A 98 -17.53 -11.53 13.98
N VAL A 99 -18.44 -11.27 13.04
CA VAL A 99 -19.57 -10.37 13.27
C VAL A 99 -20.51 -10.91 14.35
N ALA A 100 -20.82 -12.22 14.31
CA ALA A 100 -21.69 -12.85 15.31
C ALA A 100 -21.04 -13.01 16.68
N ASN A 101 -19.70 -12.97 16.76
CA ASN A 101 -18.92 -13.26 17.96
C ASN A 101 -17.90 -12.15 18.25
N ASP A 102 -18.22 -10.88 17.93
CA ASP A 102 -17.36 -9.75 18.28
C ASP A 102 -17.11 -9.77 19.79
N PHE A 103 -15.85 -9.62 20.20
CA PHE A 103 -15.45 -9.78 21.59
C PHE A 103 -16.19 -8.85 22.56
N GLN A 104 -16.59 -7.64 22.11
CA GLN A 104 -17.38 -6.70 22.91
C GLN A 104 -18.83 -6.60 22.42
N ALA A 105 -19.29 -7.51 21.55
CA ALA A 105 -20.62 -7.50 20.94
C ALA A 105 -20.97 -6.18 20.21
N GLN A 106 -19.98 -5.53 19.60
CA GLN A 106 -20.13 -4.28 18.83
C GLN A 106 -19.56 -4.40 17.41
N PRO A 107 -19.99 -5.37 16.58
CA PRO A 107 -19.46 -5.54 15.23
C PRO A 107 -19.73 -4.33 14.31
N GLU A 108 -20.68 -3.46 14.65
CA GLU A 108 -21.02 -2.26 13.90
C GLU A 108 -19.94 -1.18 13.93
N ILE A 109 -19.04 -1.18 14.92
CA ILE A 109 -17.90 -0.24 14.97
C ILE A 109 -16.60 -0.85 14.47
N ARG A 110 -16.64 -2.08 13.93
CA ARG A 110 -15.47 -2.83 13.47
C ARG A 110 -15.34 -2.82 11.95
N GLN A 111 -14.13 -3.08 11.50
CA GLN A 111 -13.83 -3.28 10.08
C GLN A 111 -12.82 -4.41 9.89
N TYR A 112 -13.13 -5.34 9.00
CA TYR A 112 -12.31 -6.53 8.74
C TYR A 112 -12.12 -6.72 7.23
N GLY A 113 -10.94 -7.20 6.83
CA GLY A 113 -10.64 -7.64 5.47
C GLY A 113 -9.88 -8.96 5.51
N ILE A 114 -10.31 -9.94 4.73
CA ILE A 114 -9.79 -11.31 4.78
C ILE A 114 -9.56 -11.82 3.36
N VAL A 115 -8.43 -12.49 3.15
CA VAL A 115 -8.17 -13.33 1.98
C VAL A 115 -7.71 -14.70 2.43
N GLY A 116 -8.00 -15.74 1.63
CA GLY A 116 -7.48 -17.08 1.89
C GLY A 116 -7.63 -18.02 0.71
N PHE A 117 -6.86 -19.11 0.75
CA PHE A 117 -7.00 -20.24 -0.16
C PHE A 117 -8.16 -21.12 0.25
N VAL A 118 -9.15 -21.25 -0.63
CA VAL A 118 -10.27 -22.16 -0.48
C VAL A 118 -10.24 -23.16 -1.62
N ASN A 119 -9.92 -24.41 -1.31
CA ASN A 119 -9.76 -25.48 -2.31
C ASN A 119 -8.78 -25.10 -3.44
N GLY A 120 -7.65 -24.48 -3.09
CA GLY A 120 -6.62 -24.05 -4.05
C GLY A 120 -6.97 -22.80 -4.87
N SER A 121 -8.11 -22.15 -4.60
CA SER A 121 -8.50 -20.90 -5.26
C SER A 121 -8.50 -19.73 -4.26
N PRO A 122 -8.08 -18.52 -4.66
CA PRO A 122 -8.21 -17.34 -3.83
C PRO A 122 -9.68 -16.99 -3.59
N GLN A 123 -10.00 -16.59 -2.36
CA GLN A 123 -11.23 -15.90 -2.02
C GLN A 123 -10.93 -14.71 -1.12
N ALA A 124 -11.83 -13.74 -1.10
CA ALA A 124 -11.75 -12.57 -0.24
C ALA A 124 -13.13 -12.21 0.33
N ALA A 125 -13.14 -11.62 1.52
CA ALA A 125 -14.34 -11.08 2.14
C ALA A 125 -13.97 -9.90 3.03
N ALA A 126 -14.91 -8.97 3.21
CA ALA A 126 -14.74 -7.80 4.06
C ALA A 126 -16.01 -7.53 4.87
N HIS A 127 -15.85 -6.79 5.94
CA HIS A 127 -16.93 -6.21 6.73
C HIS A 127 -16.59 -4.77 7.06
N THR A 128 -17.53 -3.86 6.84
CA THR A 128 -17.46 -2.48 7.33
C THR A 128 -18.72 -2.25 8.15
N GLY A 129 -18.58 -2.17 9.47
CA GLY A 129 -19.70 -1.94 10.36
C GLY A 129 -20.35 -0.58 10.13
N THR A 130 -21.68 -0.51 10.29
CA THR A 130 -22.48 0.70 10.01
C THR A 130 -22.17 1.86 10.96
N GLY A 131 -21.62 1.59 12.14
CA GLY A 131 -21.16 2.54 13.16
C GLY A 131 -19.70 2.98 13.03
N THR A 132 -18.95 2.47 12.05
CA THR A 132 -17.61 3.01 11.74
C THR A 132 -17.70 4.48 11.29
N ASN A 133 -16.63 5.26 11.40
CA ASN A 133 -16.68 6.69 11.09
C ASN A 133 -16.50 6.98 9.60
N ASN A 134 -17.28 7.91 9.04
CA ASN A 134 -17.25 8.28 7.62
C ASN A 134 -16.03 9.15 7.25
N TYR A 135 -15.54 9.12 6.01
CA TYR A 135 -15.94 8.16 4.96
C TYR A 135 -15.44 6.75 5.30
N LYS A 136 -16.28 5.74 5.09
CA LYS A 136 -15.93 4.34 5.31
C LYS A 136 -16.41 3.46 4.17
N GLY A 137 -15.69 2.38 3.92
CA GLY A 137 -16.03 1.44 2.87
C GLY A 137 -15.01 0.32 2.75
N HIS A 138 -15.29 -0.60 1.83
CA HIS A 138 -14.34 -1.61 1.39
C HIS A 138 -14.58 -1.97 -0.09
N ASN A 139 -13.52 -2.36 -0.77
CA ASN A 139 -13.55 -2.93 -2.11
C ASN A 139 -13.01 -4.37 -2.02
N VAL A 140 -13.75 -5.34 -2.53
CA VAL A 140 -13.37 -6.76 -2.49
C VAL A 140 -13.16 -7.24 -3.92
N GLY A 141 -11.96 -7.73 -4.20
CA GLY A 141 -11.61 -8.39 -5.45
C GLY A 141 -11.52 -9.91 -5.30
N PRO A 142 -11.09 -10.62 -6.35
CA PRO A 142 -10.98 -12.08 -6.32
C PRO A 142 -9.92 -12.59 -5.32
N ASN A 143 -8.86 -11.82 -5.08
CA ASN A 143 -7.71 -12.21 -4.27
C ASN A 143 -7.21 -11.09 -3.34
N TYR A 144 -8.04 -10.06 -3.10
CA TYR A 144 -7.72 -8.95 -2.22
C TYR A 144 -8.97 -8.37 -1.54
N SER A 145 -8.75 -7.75 -0.39
CA SER A 145 -9.72 -6.89 0.29
C SER A 145 -9.05 -5.59 0.67
N ILE A 146 -9.62 -4.47 0.26
CA ILE A 146 -9.18 -3.11 0.61
C ILE A 146 -10.27 -2.47 1.46
N GLN A 147 -9.92 -1.88 2.59
CA GLN A 147 -10.89 -1.30 3.50
C GLN A 147 -10.34 -0.02 4.14
N GLY A 148 -11.25 0.89 4.49
CA GLY A 148 -10.89 2.02 5.32
C GLY A 148 -12.04 2.78 5.96
N ASN A 149 -11.69 3.61 6.93
CA ASN A 149 -12.61 4.46 7.70
C ASN A 149 -11.96 5.83 8.00
N ILE A 150 -12.79 6.86 8.20
CA ILE A 150 -12.44 8.30 8.27
C ILE A 150 -11.55 8.75 7.10
N LEU A 151 -11.87 8.22 5.93
CA LEU A 151 -11.17 8.58 4.71
C LEU A 151 -11.62 9.95 4.21
N LEU A 152 -10.76 10.60 3.42
CA LEU A 152 -11.12 11.79 2.64
C LEU A 152 -12.34 11.54 1.73
N GLY A 153 -12.55 10.30 1.31
CA GLY A 153 -13.67 9.85 0.51
C GLY A 153 -13.39 8.51 -0.18
N GLN A 154 -14.36 8.00 -0.93
CA GLN A 154 -14.25 6.74 -1.69
C GLN A 154 -13.04 6.73 -2.64
N GLN A 155 -12.62 7.89 -3.15
CA GLN A 155 -11.49 8.01 -4.06
C GLN A 155 -10.18 7.45 -3.49
N VAL A 156 -10.04 7.37 -2.16
CA VAL A 156 -8.87 6.75 -1.52
C VAL A 156 -8.87 5.25 -1.81
N LEU A 157 -9.99 4.56 -1.58
CA LEU A 157 -10.13 3.12 -1.84
C LEU A 157 -9.99 2.80 -3.34
N ASP A 158 -10.66 3.58 -4.20
CA ASP A 158 -10.61 3.39 -5.65
C ASP A 158 -9.19 3.57 -6.19
N SER A 159 -8.44 4.55 -5.67
CA SER A 159 -7.05 4.79 -6.07
C SER A 159 -6.11 3.68 -5.61
N MET A 160 -6.29 3.16 -4.38
CA MET A 160 -5.55 1.99 -3.88
C MET A 160 -5.79 0.77 -4.76
N GLU A 161 -7.05 0.45 -5.05
CA GLU A 161 -7.43 -0.69 -5.88
C GLU A 161 -6.88 -0.56 -7.30
N ALA A 162 -7.07 0.59 -7.93
CA ALA A 162 -6.63 0.81 -9.30
C ALA A 162 -5.11 0.71 -9.44
N ARG A 163 -4.33 1.08 -8.41
CA ARG A 163 -2.86 0.91 -8.43
C ARG A 163 -2.43 -0.52 -8.14
N PHE A 164 -3.07 -1.19 -7.19
CA PHE A 164 -2.83 -2.61 -6.92
C PHE A 164 -3.03 -3.46 -8.18
N LEU A 165 -4.16 -3.27 -8.88
CA LEU A 165 -4.52 -4.02 -10.09
C LEU A 165 -3.60 -3.76 -11.29
N ARG A 166 -3.08 -2.53 -11.44
CA ARG A 166 -2.20 -2.17 -12.55
C ARG A 166 -0.74 -2.59 -12.33
N GLN A 167 -0.31 -2.68 -11.08
CA GLN A 167 1.07 -2.95 -10.74
C GLN A 167 1.49 -4.35 -11.19
N LYS A 168 2.65 -4.44 -11.84
CA LYS A 168 3.30 -5.72 -12.17
C LYS A 168 4.34 -6.08 -11.12
N GLY A 169 4.79 -7.33 -11.17
CA GLY A 169 5.72 -7.90 -10.20
C GLY A 169 5.02 -8.75 -9.16
N ASP A 170 5.77 -9.04 -8.10
CA ASP A 170 5.31 -9.83 -6.96
C ASP A 170 4.30 -9.08 -6.08
N LEU A 171 3.82 -9.78 -5.05
CA LEU A 171 2.81 -9.27 -4.14
C LEU A 171 3.29 -8.02 -3.38
N ALA A 172 4.57 -7.96 -2.98
CA ALA A 172 5.13 -6.82 -2.25
C ALA A 172 5.04 -5.53 -3.09
N CYS A 173 5.36 -5.63 -4.38
CA CYS A 173 5.21 -4.53 -5.33
C CYS A 173 3.77 -4.04 -5.45
N LYS A 174 2.82 -4.97 -5.61
CA LYS A 174 1.40 -4.65 -5.74
C LYS A 174 0.86 -3.97 -4.47
N LEU A 175 1.26 -4.43 -3.29
CA LEU A 175 0.87 -3.86 -2.00
C LEU A 175 1.43 -2.43 -1.81
N MET A 176 2.71 -2.22 -2.13
CA MET A 176 3.32 -0.89 -2.07
C MET A 176 2.64 0.07 -3.05
N ALA A 177 2.31 -0.39 -4.26
CA ALA A 177 1.56 0.41 -5.23
C ALA A 177 0.15 0.77 -4.73
N ALA A 178 -0.52 -0.14 -4.01
CA ALA A 178 -1.80 0.13 -3.37
C ALA A 178 -1.68 1.27 -2.35
N LEU A 179 -0.69 1.23 -1.44
CA LEU A 179 -0.45 2.33 -0.49
C LEU A 179 -0.17 3.65 -1.18
N GLN A 180 0.61 3.65 -2.26
CA GLN A 180 0.85 4.84 -3.07
C GLN A 180 -0.46 5.41 -3.68
N GLY A 181 -1.54 4.63 -3.73
CA GLY A 181 -2.88 5.08 -4.12
C GLY A 181 -3.54 5.98 -3.08
N ALA A 182 -3.22 5.79 -1.81
CA ALA A 182 -3.66 6.60 -0.68
C ALA A 182 -2.65 7.68 -0.27
N ASN A 183 -1.53 7.83 -1.00
CA ASN A 183 -0.52 8.85 -0.73
C ASN A 183 -1.00 10.25 -1.15
N MET A 184 -1.86 10.83 -0.31
CA MET A 184 -2.38 12.18 -0.44
C MET A 184 -2.67 12.75 0.94
N VAL A 185 -2.46 14.05 1.10
CA VAL A 185 -2.72 14.76 2.36
C VAL A 185 -4.18 14.56 2.78
N GLY A 186 -4.37 14.12 4.02
CA GLY A 186 -5.70 13.89 4.59
C GLY A 186 -6.39 12.63 4.08
N ALA A 187 -5.68 11.69 3.45
CA ALA A 187 -6.23 10.36 3.12
C ALA A 187 -6.93 9.73 4.32
N ASP A 188 -6.27 9.74 5.49
CA ASP A 188 -6.89 9.75 6.81
C ASP A 188 -7.11 11.21 7.24
N THR A 189 -8.36 11.64 7.40
CA THR A 189 -8.68 13.07 7.55
C THR A 189 -8.15 13.69 8.84
N ARG A 190 -7.82 12.89 9.87
CA ARG A 190 -7.16 13.40 11.09
C ARG A 190 -5.76 13.96 10.81
N CYS A 191 -5.09 13.45 9.78
CA CYS A 191 -3.74 13.87 9.39
C CYS A 191 -3.71 15.04 8.41
N GLN A 192 -4.88 15.58 8.05
CA GLN A 192 -4.97 16.72 7.14
C GLN A 192 -4.19 17.93 7.66
N THR A 193 -4.24 18.23 8.96
CA THR A 193 -3.50 19.35 9.58
C THR A 193 -2.01 19.04 9.74
N ASN A 194 -1.63 17.76 9.83
CA ASN A 194 -0.23 17.34 9.80
C ASN A 194 0.40 17.51 8.41
N GLY A 195 -0.42 17.62 7.36
CA GLY A 195 0.06 17.75 5.98
C GLY A 195 0.54 16.42 5.39
N SER A 196 0.08 15.29 5.92
CA SER A 196 0.42 13.94 5.44
C SER A 196 -0.84 13.09 5.23
N SER A 197 -0.66 11.91 4.63
CA SER A 197 -1.69 10.89 4.49
C SER A 197 -2.03 10.20 5.81
N SER A 198 -1.04 10.09 6.70
CA SER A 198 -1.01 9.21 7.89
C SER A 198 0.17 9.54 8.82
N LEU A 199 0.35 8.77 9.90
CA LEU A 199 1.51 8.79 10.82
C LEU A 199 2.35 7.50 10.80
N PHE A 200 1.82 6.40 10.28
CA PHE A 200 2.62 5.20 10.05
C PHE A 200 2.16 4.49 8.78
N ALA A 201 3.04 3.67 8.23
CA ALA A 201 2.73 2.80 7.11
C ALA A 201 3.59 1.54 7.15
N PHE A 202 3.06 0.42 6.65
CA PHE A 202 3.81 -0.84 6.55
C PHE A 202 3.41 -1.65 5.32
N VAL A 203 4.34 -2.47 4.83
CA VAL A 203 4.09 -3.55 3.87
C VAL A 203 4.74 -4.82 4.42
N LYS A 204 3.98 -5.92 4.45
CA LYS A 204 4.50 -7.24 4.80
C LYS A 204 3.98 -8.33 3.87
N VAL A 205 4.85 -9.29 3.57
CA VAL A 205 4.55 -10.46 2.73
C VAL A 205 5.21 -11.68 3.35
N ALA A 206 4.45 -12.78 3.42
CA ALA A 206 4.94 -14.08 3.81
C ALA A 206 4.95 -15.02 2.59
N GLN A 207 6.05 -15.74 2.43
CA GLN A 207 6.15 -16.87 1.51
C GLN A 207 5.42 -18.09 2.09
N PRO A 208 5.01 -19.08 1.26
CA PRO A 208 4.38 -20.31 1.75
C PRO A 208 5.22 -21.05 2.81
N THR A 209 6.55 -20.96 2.70
CA THR A 209 7.49 -21.65 3.59
C THR A 209 7.89 -20.86 4.83
N ASP A 210 7.36 -19.65 5.01
CA ASP A 210 7.72 -18.83 6.17
C ASP A 210 7.13 -19.39 7.46
N VAL A 211 7.79 -19.08 8.57
CA VAL A 211 7.25 -19.39 9.90
C VAL A 211 6.20 -18.34 10.26
N PHE A 212 5.08 -18.79 10.82
CA PHE A 212 4.04 -17.88 11.32
C PHE A 212 4.63 -16.80 12.24
N GLY A 213 4.26 -15.55 11.99
CA GLY A 213 4.75 -14.38 12.73
C GLY A 213 6.16 -13.91 12.34
N SER A 214 6.81 -14.57 11.37
CA SER A 214 8.15 -14.20 10.87
C SER A 214 8.17 -14.13 9.34
N PRO A 215 7.47 -13.14 8.74
CA PRO A 215 7.43 -12.98 7.28
C PRO A 215 8.81 -12.66 6.71
N SER A 216 9.13 -13.21 5.55
CA SER A 216 10.39 -12.96 4.85
C SER A 216 10.55 -11.50 4.41
N PHE A 217 9.44 -10.76 4.29
CA PHE A 217 9.44 -9.35 3.94
C PHE A 217 8.55 -8.55 4.87
N LEU A 218 9.13 -7.57 5.56
CA LEU A 218 8.44 -6.54 6.33
C LEU A 218 9.26 -5.25 6.26
N VAL A 219 8.61 -4.18 5.80
CA VAL A 219 9.12 -2.81 5.95
C VAL A 219 8.02 -1.98 6.61
N SER A 220 8.40 -1.14 7.57
CA SER A 220 7.48 -0.24 8.25
C SER A 220 8.15 1.09 8.58
N VAL A 221 7.32 2.13 8.69
CA VAL A 221 7.70 3.47 9.12
C VAL A 221 6.67 3.96 10.13
N ARG A 222 7.12 4.59 11.21
CA ARG A 222 6.31 5.36 12.14
C ARG A 222 6.89 6.77 12.28
N THR A 223 6.04 7.78 12.26
CA THR A 223 6.38 9.22 12.43
C THR A 223 5.56 9.80 13.57
N ARG A 224 5.97 10.96 14.10
CA ARG A 224 5.19 11.68 15.12
C ARG A 224 4.28 12.70 14.46
N SER A 225 3.15 12.95 15.11
CA SER A 225 2.32 14.11 14.77
C SER A 225 3.13 15.39 14.93
N GLY A 226 3.11 16.25 13.91
CA GLY A 226 3.89 17.47 13.83
C GLY A 226 5.22 17.36 13.07
N ASP A 227 5.71 16.14 12.78
CA ASP A 227 6.96 15.95 12.03
C ASP A 227 6.84 16.39 10.57
N LYS A 228 5.60 16.45 10.03
CA LYS A 228 5.30 16.77 8.61
C LYS A 228 6.04 15.86 7.63
N ILE A 229 6.31 14.63 8.03
CA ILE A 229 6.88 13.57 7.20
C ILE A 229 5.72 12.76 6.62
N GLU A 230 5.74 12.52 5.31
CA GLU A 230 4.81 11.61 4.63
C GLU A 230 5.28 10.15 4.81
N PRO A 231 4.60 9.32 5.63
CA PRO A 231 5.09 7.97 5.93
C PRO A 231 5.15 7.06 4.71
N ILE A 232 4.26 7.23 3.73
CA ILE A 232 4.22 6.38 2.53
C ILE A 232 5.44 6.65 1.61
N ASP A 233 5.94 7.89 1.58
CA ASP A 233 7.16 8.24 0.84
C ASP A 233 8.42 7.68 1.52
N SER A 234 8.49 7.79 2.85
CA SER A 234 9.56 7.17 3.64
C SER A 234 9.55 5.65 3.50
N LEU A 235 8.35 5.03 3.56
CA LEU A 235 8.18 3.60 3.38
C LEU A 235 8.62 3.17 1.98
N GLN A 236 8.28 3.92 0.93
CA GLN A 236 8.73 3.64 -0.43
C GLN A 236 10.26 3.67 -0.55
N SER A 237 10.92 4.58 0.16
CA SER A 237 12.39 4.67 0.18
C SER A 237 13.01 3.43 0.83
N MET A 238 12.47 2.99 1.97
CA MET A 238 12.91 1.75 2.64
C MET A 238 12.59 0.51 1.79
N PHE A 239 11.42 0.48 1.18
CA PHE A 239 11.01 -0.58 0.26
C PHE A 239 11.98 -0.71 -0.91
N ASN A 240 12.35 0.40 -1.56
CA ASN A 240 13.29 0.39 -2.69
C ASN A 240 14.71 -0.06 -2.29
N ALA A 241 15.10 0.18 -1.04
CA ALA A 241 16.39 -0.29 -0.52
C ALA A 241 16.38 -1.80 -0.23
N ALA A 242 15.23 -2.35 0.13
CA ALA A 242 15.06 -3.77 0.47
C ALA A 242 14.61 -4.64 -0.71
N HIS A 243 13.93 -4.06 -1.71
CA HIS A 243 13.25 -4.80 -2.76
C HIS A 243 13.14 -4.01 -4.07
N SER A 244 13.02 -4.72 -5.20
CA SER A 244 12.95 -4.11 -6.53
C SER A 244 11.73 -4.58 -7.31
N CYS A 245 10.95 -3.63 -7.82
CA CYS A 245 9.74 -3.92 -8.60
C CYS A 245 9.95 -3.77 -10.11
N PRO A 246 9.34 -4.63 -10.93
CA PRO A 246 9.20 -4.39 -12.35
C PRO A 246 8.41 -3.09 -12.59
N SER A 247 9.04 -2.11 -13.22
CA SER A 247 8.42 -0.81 -13.47
C SER A 247 7.52 -0.87 -14.70
N THR A 248 6.20 -0.94 -14.49
CA THR A 248 5.24 -0.52 -15.52
C THR A 248 5.00 0.98 -15.42
N GLY A 249 5.90 1.74 -16.03
CA GLY A 249 5.85 3.20 -16.00
C GLY A 249 6.83 3.79 -15.00
N ILE A 250 7.48 4.87 -15.43
CA ILE A 250 8.60 5.47 -14.74
C ILE A 250 8.16 6.25 -13.51
N LEU A 251 8.88 5.99 -12.43
CA LEU A 251 8.84 6.72 -11.18
C LEU A 251 8.69 8.22 -11.46
N LYS A 252 7.59 8.80 -10.94
CA LYS A 252 7.27 10.23 -10.99
C LYS A 252 8.15 11.09 -10.08
N ASN A 253 9.28 10.57 -9.60
CA ASN A 253 10.25 11.32 -8.81
C ASN A 253 11.62 11.21 -9.45
N SER A 254 11.96 12.21 -10.25
CA SER A 254 13.33 12.66 -10.41
C SER A 254 13.30 14.09 -10.91
N VAL A 255 14.21 14.93 -10.42
CA VAL A 255 14.53 16.27 -10.95
C VAL A 255 14.61 16.26 -12.49
N LEU A 256 15.04 15.13 -13.05
CA LEU A 256 15.07 14.82 -14.46
C LEU A 256 13.71 14.91 -15.16
N GLN A 257 12.56 14.78 -14.49
CA GLN A 257 11.23 14.88 -15.12
C GLN A 257 10.77 16.31 -15.44
N LYS A 258 11.33 17.34 -14.81
CA LYS A 258 10.98 18.75 -15.10
C LYS A 258 12.09 19.50 -15.85
N GLU A 259 13.35 19.13 -15.66
CA GLU A 259 14.47 19.97 -16.13
C GLU A 259 15.14 19.50 -17.42
N VAL A 260 14.97 18.23 -17.81
CA VAL A 260 15.46 17.75 -19.12
C VAL A 260 14.71 18.44 -20.26
N GLN A 261 15.47 19.04 -21.18
CA GLN A 261 14.97 19.67 -22.41
C GLN A 261 15.36 18.82 -23.62
N ILE A 262 14.42 18.64 -24.56
CA ILE A 262 14.68 17.96 -25.84
C ILE A 262 14.16 18.83 -26.97
N PHE A 263 15.03 19.21 -27.90
CA PHE A 263 14.67 20.03 -29.05
C PHE A 263 15.41 19.62 -30.34
N PRO A 264 14.84 19.84 -31.53
CA PRO A 264 13.46 20.27 -31.76
C PRO A 264 12.48 19.13 -31.41
N ASN A 265 11.36 19.46 -30.79
CA ASN A 265 10.30 18.49 -30.49
C ASN A 265 8.94 19.14 -30.73
N PRO A 266 8.22 18.79 -31.82
CA PRO A 266 8.48 17.68 -32.76
C PRO A 266 9.75 17.85 -33.62
N GLY A 267 10.36 16.73 -34.05
CA GLY A 267 11.59 16.70 -34.85
C GLY A 267 11.60 15.58 -35.91
N ASN A 268 12.62 15.57 -36.79
CA ASN A 268 12.72 14.64 -37.94
C ASN A 268 13.78 13.54 -37.69
N GLY A 269 13.88 13.03 -36.46
CA GLY A 269 14.85 11.98 -36.10
C GLY A 269 16.20 12.48 -35.57
N GLN A 270 16.40 13.80 -35.49
CA GLN A 270 17.57 14.40 -34.84
C GLN A 270 17.12 15.31 -33.70
N PHE A 271 17.66 15.08 -32.51
CA PHE A 271 17.32 15.80 -31.29
C PHE A 271 18.58 16.16 -30.49
N GLN A 272 18.55 17.31 -29.85
CA GLN A 272 19.47 17.69 -28.79
C GLN A 272 18.78 17.54 -27.44
N ILE A 273 19.45 16.85 -26.52
CA ILE A 273 18.96 16.56 -25.17
C ILE A 273 19.90 17.25 -24.18
N TYR A 274 19.32 18.08 -23.30
CA TYR A 274 20.02 18.75 -22.21
C TYR A 274 19.48 18.23 -20.89
N SER A 275 20.37 17.79 -20.00
CA SER A 275 20.04 17.23 -18.69
C SER A 275 20.82 17.96 -17.59
N PRO A 276 20.21 18.28 -16.44
CA PRO A 276 20.93 18.90 -15.31
C PRO A 276 21.99 17.96 -14.71
N ILE A 277 21.78 16.65 -14.84
CA ILE A 277 22.61 15.57 -14.29
C ILE A 277 23.15 14.72 -15.44
N GLU A 278 24.34 14.15 -15.25
CA GLU A 278 25.00 13.30 -16.23
C GLU A 278 24.18 12.04 -16.55
N VAL A 279 23.98 11.79 -17.85
CA VAL A 279 23.28 10.61 -18.35
C VAL A 279 24.31 9.53 -18.68
N ILE A 280 24.11 8.33 -18.12
CA ILE A 280 24.94 7.13 -18.30
C ILE A 280 24.48 6.33 -19.53
N SER A 281 23.17 6.33 -19.79
CA SER A 281 22.62 5.66 -20.97
C SER A 281 21.26 6.21 -21.30
N LEU A 282 20.88 6.10 -22.57
CA LEU A 282 19.54 6.44 -23.02
C LEU A 282 18.95 5.35 -23.90
N SER A 283 17.62 5.29 -23.93
CA SER A 283 16.85 4.45 -24.86
C SER A 283 15.66 5.23 -25.39
N VAL A 284 15.24 4.93 -26.62
CA VAL A 284 14.01 5.44 -27.23
C VAL A 284 13.04 4.28 -27.38
N ILE A 285 11.83 4.47 -26.86
CA ILE A 285 10.82 3.44 -26.69
C ILE A 285 9.54 3.92 -27.39
N SER A 286 8.93 3.08 -28.22
CA SER A 286 7.64 3.36 -28.86
C SER A 286 6.48 3.23 -27.87
N VAL A 287 5.27 3.67 -28.28
CA VAL A 287 4.07 3.65 -27.42
C VAL A 287 3.59 2.25 -27.02
N ASP A 288 3.97 1.23 -27.78
CA ASP A 288 3.72 -0.20 -27.50
C ASP A 288 4.82 -0.83 -26.62
N GLY A 289 5.85 -0.06 -26.22
CA GLY A 289 6.90 -0.50 -25.31
C GLY A 289 8.13 -1.11 -25.98
N GLN A 290 8.24 -1.09 -27.30
CA GLN A 290 9.43 -1.59 -28.01
C GLN A 290 10.58 -0.56 -27.97
N THR A 291 11.79 -1.00 -27.62
CA THR A 291 12.99 -0.17 -27.72
C THR A 291 13.45 -0.08 -29.18
N VAL A 292 13.43 1.13 -29.75
CA VAL A 292 13.82 1.41 -31.14
C VAL A 292 15.23 2.00 -31.28
N TYR A 293 15.80 2.49 -30.17
CA TYR A 293 17.18 2.98 -30.12
C TYR A 293 17.73 2.85 -28.70
N GLN A 294 19.03 2.59 -28.57
CA GLN A 294 19.73 2.60 -27.29
C GLN A 294 21.18 3.01 -27.47
N ALA A 295 21.70 3.81 -26.54
CA ALA A 295 23.10 4.21 -26.51
C ALA A 295 23.58 4.42 -25.06
N ASN A 296 24.86 4.12 -24.81
CA ASN A 296 25.55 4.57 -23.61
C ASN A 296 26.12 5.97 -23.85
N THR A 297 26.13 6.79 -22.81
CA THR A 297 26.65 8.16 -22.80
C THR A 297 27.23 8.45 -21.42
N ASN A 298 27.99 9.52 -21.27
CA ASN A 298 28.42 10.05 -19.97
C ASN A 298 28.47 11.57 -20.10
N SER A 299 27.33 12.14 -20.49
CA SER A 299 27.21 13.55 -20.85
C SER A 299 25.89 14.15 -20.39
N LYS A 300 25.91 15.46 -20.14
CA LYS A 300 24.73 16.29 -19.88
C LYS A 300 24.08 16.83 -21.17
N GLU A 301 24.86 16.89 -22.25
CA GLU A 301 24.42 17.30 -23.57
C GLU A 301 24.59 16.15 -24.55
N ILE A 302 23.50 15.74 -25.22
CA ILE A 302 23.48 14.55 -26.06
C ILE A 302 22.82 14.87 -27.39
N THR A 303 23.53 14.61 -28.48
CA THR A 303 22.96 14.58 -29.82
C THR A 303 22.41 13.18 -30.11
N LEU A 304 21.09 13.06 -30.12
CA LEU A 304 20.36 11.84 -30.48
C LEU A 304 20.06 11.86 -31.98
N VAL A 305 20.56 10.85 -32.70
CA VAL A 305 20.24 10.61 -34.11
C VAL A 305 19.60 9.24 -34.23
N LEU A 306 18.32 9.21 -34.59
CA LEU A 306 17.57 7.99 -34.76
C LEU A 306 17.88 7.31 -36.11
N PRO A 307 17.86 5.96 -36.16
CA PRO A 307 17.96 5.21 -37.42
C PRO A 307 16.91 5.64 -38.44
N SER A 308 17.26 5.55 -39.73
CA SER A 308 16.30 5.71 -40.82
C SER A 308 15.24 4.59 -40.78
N GLY A 309 14.01 4.91 -41.18
CA GLY A 309 12.90 3.94 -41.25
C GLY A 309 12.04 3.83 -39.98
N ILE A 310 12.33 4.60 -38.93
CA ILE A 310 11.43 4.73 -37.78
C ILE A 310 10.17 5.53 -38.20
N PRO A 311 8.96 4.97 -38.05
CA PRO A 311 7.73 5.67 -38.43
C PRO A 311 7.52 6.97 -37.64
N GLY A 312 6.92 7.98 -38.29
CA GLY A 312 6.44 9.18 -37.61
C GLY A 312 5.43 8.80 -36.52
N GLY A 313 5.50 9.46 -35.36
CA GLY A 313 4.70 9.08 -34.20
C GLY A 313 5.25 9.56 -32.87
N MET A 314 4.61 9.11 -31.79
CA MET A 314 5.01 9.43 -30.43
C MET A 314 6.00 8.37 -29.92
N TYR A 315 7.07 8.83 -29.27
CA TYR A 315 8.05 7.98 -28.61
C TYR A 315 8.44 8.56 -27.26
N PHE A 316 9.05 7.74 -26.42
CA PHE A 316 9.60 8.13 -25.13
C PHE A 316 11.10 7.91 -25.09
N VAL A 317 11.84 8.96 -24.73
CA VAL A 317 13.28 8.89 -24.46
C VAL A 317 13.46 8.66 -22.97
N SER A 318 13.96 7.48 -22.60
CA SER A 318 14.36 7.13 -21.24
C SER A 318 15.84 7.42 -21.03
N LEU A 319 16.17 8.16 -19.98
CA LEU A 319 17.50 8.63 -19.62
C LEU A 319 17.87 8.04 -18.26
N LYS A 320 18.92 7.24 -18.20
CA LYS A 320 19.46 6.68 -16.96
C LYS A 320 20.62 7.54 -16.48
N THR A 321 20.59 7.94 -15.22
CA THR A 321 21.64 8.68 -14.52
C THR A 321 22.06 7.91 -13.26
N MET A 322 23.05 8.44 -12.53
CA MET A 322 23.40 7.92 -11.21
C MET A 322 22.29 8.14 -10.16
N GLU A 323 21.42 9.13 -10.39
CA GLU A 323 20.34 9.53 -9.48
C GLU A 323 19.00 8.87 -9.81
N GLY A 324 18.92 8.11 -10.92
CA GLY A 324 17.72 7.36 -11.29
C GLY A 324 17.44 7.41 -12.79
N VAL A 325 16.17 7.22 -13.15
CA VAL A 325 15.71 7.21 -14.55
C VAL A 325 14.70 8.33 -14.76
N GLY A 326 14.91 9.15 -15.79
CA GLY A 326 13.98 10.15 -16.28
C GLY A 326 13.39 9.75 -17.64
N MET A 327 12.18 10.18 -17.95
CA MET A 327 11.63 10.04 -19.31
C MET A 327 11.13 11.35 -19.89
N ARG A 328 11.22 11.47 -21.22
CA ARG A 328 10.63 12.56 -22.00
C ARG A 328 9.92 12.03 -23.23
N ARG A 329 8.77 12.63 -23.53
CA ARG A 329 8.08 12.39 -24.80
C ARG A 329 8.78 13.15 -25.92
N ILE A 330 9.03 12.48 -27.04
CA ILE A 330 9.39 13.10 -28.32
C ILE A 330 8.34 12.76 -29.39
N VAL A 331 8.20 13.64 -30.37
CA VAL A 331 7.30 13.45 -31.52
C VAL A 331 8.15 13.47 -32.80
N LEU A 332 8.10 12.37 -33.55
CA LEU A 332 8.69 12.26 -34.88
C LEU A 332 7.67 12.65 -35.95
N ARG A 333 8.09 13.49 -36.89
CA ARG A 333 7.32 13.82 -38.09
C ARG A 333 7.65 12.87 -39.23
#